data_AF-A0A3P8JP19-F1
#
_entry.id   AF-A0A3P8JP19-F1
#
_cell.length_a   1.000
_cell.length_b   1.000
_cell.length_c   1.000
_cell.angle_alpha   90.00
_cell.angle_beta   90.00
_cell.angle_gamma   90.00
#
_symmetry.space_group_name_H-M   'P 1'
#
loop_
_entity.id
_entity.type
_entity.pdbx_description
1 polymer ?
#
loop_
_entity_poly.entity_id
_entity_poly.type
_entity_poly.pdbx_seq_one_letter_code
_entity_poly.pdbx_strand_id
1 'polypeptide(L)'
;MSTRFHLALLPLLLGLSASALAKAPETVNIGYQKANIFALLKYRGTLDETFKKEGGSPCAGWNSPAGPQMLEGLNVGSIDLAATGDAPPAFAQAAQADLVYLAHSPANPKTEAIVVPGKLDDSQRSRPGKASAWG
;
A
#
# COMPACT_ATOMS: atom_id res chain seq x y z
N MET A 1 50.28 23.00 -47.26
CA MET A 1 49.14 22.09 -47.09
C MET A 1 49.55 21.03 -46.09
N SER A 2 49.12 21.16 -44.83
CA SER A 2 48.01 20.38 -44.23
C SER A 2 48.48 18.94 -43.96
N THR A 3 48.47 18.39 -42.75
CA THR A 3 47.33 18.34 -41.82
C THR A 3 47.86 18.00 -40.41
N ARG A 4 47.45 18.74 -39.37
CA ARG A 4 47.81 18.46 -37.98
C ARG A 4 46.89 17.38 -37.41
N PHE A 5 47.47 16.34 -36.84
CA PHE A 5 46.81 15.31 -36.04
C PHE A 5 46.20 15.93 -34.78
N HIS A 6 44.91 15.73 -34.55
CA HIS A 6 44.29 15.91 -33.24
C HIS A 6 43.62 14.61 -32.82
N LEU A 7 44.34 13.84 -32.00
CA LEU A 7 43.80 12.73 -31.25
C LEU A 7 42.92 13.32 -30.15
N ALA A 8 41.60 13.32 -30.35
CA ALA A 8 40.65 13.73 -29.34
C ALA A 8 40.53 12.60 -28.29
N LEU A 9 41.11 12.82 -27.12
CA LEU A 9 41.01 11.93 -25.97
C LEU A 9 39.64 12.17 -25.29
N LEU A 10 38.70 11.26 -25.48
CA LEU A 10 37.41 11.24 -24.75
C LEU A 10 37.68 10.72 -23.32
N PRO A 11 37.36 11.45 -22.24
CA PRO A 11 37.44 10.88 -20.91
C PRO A 11 36.23 9.94 -20.70
N LEU A 12 36.52 8.65 -20.59
CA LEU A 12 35.56 7.62 -20.20
C LEU A 12 35.26 7.79 -18.69
N LEU A 13 34.18 8.51 -18.36
CA LEU A 13 33.62 8.55 -17.01
C LEU A 13 33.05 7.16 -16.68
N LEU A 14 33.84 6.31 -16.02
CA LEU A 14 33.32 5.14 -15.31
C LEU A 14 32.45 5.65 -14.16
N GLY A 15 31.15 5.74 -14.40
CA GLY A 15 30.15 5.95 -13.36
C GLY A 15 30.14 4.75 -12.42
N LEU A 16 30.83 4.87 -11.29
CA LEU A 16 30.69 3.94 -10.18
C LEU A 16 29.27 4.16 -9.61
N SER A 17 28.29 3.42 -10.11
CA SER A 17 27.00 3.28 -9.44
C SER A 17 27.25 2.56 -8.12
N ALA A 18 27.57 3.35 -7.08
CA ALA A 18 27.41 2.89 -5.72
C ALA A 18 25.91 2.67 -5.53
N SER A 19 25.47 1.41 -5.65
CA SER A 19 24.18 1.01 -5.12
C SER A 19 24.21 1.35 -3.63
N ALA A 20 23.61 2.48 -3.27
CA ALA A 20 23.42 2.82 -1.87
C ALA A 20 22.67 1.64 -1.26
N LEU A 21 23.35 0.88 -0.40
CA LEU A 21 22.74 -0.21 0.33
C LEU A 21 21.69 0.44 1.22
N ALA A 22 20.42 0.37 0.81
CA ALA A 22 19.33 0.96 1.56
C ALA A 22 19.37 0.37 2.97
N LYS A 23 19.59 1.24 3.96
CA LYS A 23 19.53 0.88 5.37
C LYS A 23 18.13 0.32 5.63
N ALA A 24 18.06 -0.88 6.22
CA ALA A 24 16.78 -1.43 6.65
C ALA A 24 16.04 -0.42 7.54
N PRO A 25 14.72 -0.27 7.39
CA PRO A 25 13.96 0.69 8.18
C PRO A 25 14.11 0.40 9.66
N GLU A 26 14.13 1.42 10.53
CA GLU A 26 14.21 1.20 11.98
C GLU A 26 12.94 0.51 12.53
N THR A 27 11.81 0.72 11.86
CA THR A 27 10.52 0.12 12.18
C THR A 27 9.71 0.00 10.90
N VAL A 28 8.96 -1.10 10.74
CA VAL A 28 8.02 -1.29 9.64
C VAL A 28 6.63 -0.85 10.11
N ASN A 29 6.12 0.24 9.54
CA ASN A 29 4.82 0.81 9.86
C ASN A 29 3.74 0.19 8.95
N ILE A 30 2.79 -0.51 9.54
CA ILE A 30 1.77 -1.29 8.83
C ILE A 30 0.39 -0.70 9.08
N GLY A 31 -0.22 -0.13 8.05
CA GLY A 31 -1.61 0.28 8.03
C GLY A 31 -2.56 -0.92 7.92
N TYR A 32 -3.55 -0.99 8.81
CA TYR A 32 -4.57 -2.03 8.80
C TYR A 32 -5.94 -1.50 9.25
N GLN A 33 -7.01 -2.22 8.91
CA GLN A 33 -8.36 -2.00 9.45
C GLN A 33 -8.67 -3.04 10.54
N LYS A 34 -9.54 -2.72 11.52
CA LYS A 34 -9.89 -3.63 12.62
C LYS A 34 -10.39 -5.02 12.19
N ALA A 35 -11.02 -5.12 11.01
CA ALA A 35 -11.52 -6.38 10.46
C ALA A 35 -10.44 -7.20 9.70
N ASN A 36 -9.21 -6.71 9.62
CA ASN A 36 -8.11 -7.33 8.89
C ASN A 36 -7.28 -8.29 9.78
N ILE A 37 -6.63 -9.28 9.16
CA ILE A 37 -5.73 -10.23 9.83
C ILE A 37 -4.61 -9.56 10.64
N PHE A 38 -4.11 -8.40 10.20
CA PHE A 38 -3.09 -7.64 10.93
C PHE A 38 -3.55 -7.18 12.32
N ALA A 39 -4.85 -6.97 12.53
CA ALA A 39 -5.38 -6.68 13.86
C ALA A 39 -5.18 -7.86 14.82
N LEU A 40 -5.41 -9.09 14.33
CA LEU A 40 -5.19 -10.31 15.10
C LEU A 40 -3.70 -10.56 15.35
N LEU A 41 -2.86 -10.37 14.32
CA LEU A 41 -1.41 -10.53 14.44
C LEU A 41 -0.81 -9.54 15.44
N LYS A 42 -1.27 -8.28 15.44
CA LYS A 42 -0.85 -7.26 16.41
C LYS A 42 -1.26 -7.66 17.84
N TYR A 43 -2.50 -8.13 18.04
CA TYR A 43 -2.97 -8.56 19.35
C TYR A 43 -2.18 -9.76 19.90
N ARG A 44 -1.81 -10.70 19.02
CA ARG A 44 -1.06 -11.89 19.41
C ARG A 44 0.45 -11.68 19.55
N GLY A 45 1.00 -10.59 19.00
CA GLY A 45 2.44 -10.34 18.96
C GLY A 45 3.24 -11.27 18.03
N THR A 46 2.57 -12.18 17.32
CA THR A 46 3.22 -13.21 16.50
C THR A 46 3.96 -12.64 15.30
N LEU A 47 3.54 -11.47 14.80
CA LEU A 47 4.23 -10.80 13.71
C LEU A 47 5.62 -10.30 14.14
N ASP A 48 5.68 -9.60 15.28
CA ASP A 48 6.95 -9.08 15.83
C ASP A 48 7.90 -10.22 16.19
N GLU A 49 7.38 -11.30 16.80
CA GLU A 49 8.18 -12.49 17.10
C GLU A 49 8.78 -13.14 15.84
N THR A 50 8.01 -13.20 14.77
CA THR A 50 8.45 -13.80 13.49
C THR A 50 9.48 -12.89 12.82
N PHE A 51 9.21 -11.59 12.71
CA PHE A 51 10.16 -10.63 12.13
C PHE A 51 11.49 -10.62 12.88
N LYS A 52 11.45 -10.68 14.21
CA LYS A 52 12.66 -10.76 15.03
C LYS A 52 13.48 -12.03 14.76
N LYS A 53 12.83 -13.18 14.55
CA LYS A 53 13.50 -14.45 14.23
C LYS A 53 14.19 -14.39 12.86
N GLU A 54 13.59 -13.69 11.90
CA GLU A 54 14.15 -13.47 10.55
C GLU A 54 15.19 -12.34 10.50
N GLY A 55 15.55 -11.74 11.64
CA GLY A 55 16.49 -10.62 11.68
C GLY A 55 15.94 -9.29 11.13
N GLY A 56 14.61 -9.19 11.00
CA GLY A 56 13.91 -8.00 10.52
C GLY A 56 13.68 -6.95 11.59
N SER A 57 13.26 -5.77 11.14
CA SER A 57 12.92 -4.63 11.99
C SER A 57 11.60 -4.83 12.74
N PRO A 58 11.41 -4.21 13.92
CA PRO A 58 10.14 -4.27 14.65
C PRO A 58 8.98 -3.70 13.83
N CYS A 59 7.75 -4.18 14.06
CA CYS A 59 6.57 -3.67 13.37
C CYS A 59 5.75 -2.73 14.26
N ALA A 60 5.32 -1.60 13.70
CA ALA A 60 4.34 -0.72 14.32
C ALA A 60 3.02 -0.79 13.52
N GLY A 61 1.93 -1.14 14.18
CA GLY A 61 0.62 -1.22 13.54
C GLY A 61 -0.19 0.08 13.69
N TRP A 62 -0.66 0.64 12.57
CA TRP A 62 -1.53 1.82 12.47
C TRP A 62 -2.95 1.42 12.07
N ASN A 63 -3.93 1.67 12.94
CA ASN A 63 -5.34 1.38 12.62
C ASN A 63 -5.97 2.53 11.83
N SER A 64 -6.36 2.26 10.58
CA SER A 64 -7.09 3.18 9.70
C SER A 64 -8.59 2.85 9.64
N PRO A 65 -9.49 3.83 9.48
CA PRO A 65 -10.90 3.57 9.22
C PRO A 65 -11.15 2.86 7.89
N ALA A 66 -10.48 3.29 6.81
CA ALA A 66 -10.69 2.77 5.46
C ALA A 66 -9.41 2.79 4.60
N GLY A 67 -9.52 2.20 3.40
CA GLY A 67 -8.44 2.08 2.42
C GLY A 67 -7.85 3.41 1.94
N PRO A 68 -8.67 4.41 1.53
CA PRO A 68 -8.15 5.70 1.04
C PRO A 68 -7.16 6.37 1.99
N GLN A 69 -7.46 6.40 3.29
CA GLN A 69 -6.59 6.99 4.31
C GLN A 69 -5.27 6.22 4.49
N MET A 70 -5.27 4.91 4.25
CA MET A 70 -4.02 4.14 4.23
C MET A 70 -3.17 4.49 3.01
N LEU A 71 -3.79 4.73 1.84
CA LEU A 71 -3.05 5.14 0.64
C LEU A 71 -2.49 6.55 0.75
N GLU A 72 -3.21 7.46 1.42
CA GLU A 72 -2.65 8.76 1.83
C GLU A 72 -1.43 8.57 2.74
N GLY A 73 -1.53 7.68 3.73
CA GLY A 73 -0.43 7.33 4.63
C GLY A 73 0.80 6.75 3.91
N LEU A 74 0.59 5.89 2.90
CA LEU A 74 1.67 5.38 2.04
C LEU A 74 2.32 6.52 1.25
N ASN A 75 1.52 7.38 0.63
CA ASN A 75 2.02 8.46 -0.23
C ASN A 75 2.88 9.48 0.54
N VAL A 76 2.57 9.75 1.80
CA VAL A 76 3.35 10.66 2.66
C VAL A 76 4.40 9.94 3.51
N GLY A 77 4.56 8.63 3.37
CA GLY A 77 5.54 7.82 4.11
C GLY A 77 5.24 7.65 5.61
N SER A 78 3.99 7.83 6.04
CA SER A 78 3.57 7.55 7.43
C SER A 78 3.35 6.07 7.72
N ILE A 79 3.10 5.28 6.68
CA ILE A 79 3.12 3.81 6.73
C ILE A 79 3.94 3.28 5.56
N ASP A 80 4.55 2.11 5.75
CA ASP A 80 5.38 1.42 4.74
C ASP A 80 4.55 0.37 3.98
N LEU A 81 3.57 -0.23 4.66
CA LEU A 81 2.70 -1.28 4.13
C LEU A 81 1.24 -0.97 4.45
N ALA A 82 0.32 -1.27 3.53
CA ALA A 82 -1.12 -1.16 3.76
C ALA A 82 -1.84 -2.45 3.37
N ALA A 83 -2.77 -2.89 4.22
CA ALA A 83 -3.67 -3.99 3.93
C ALA A 83 -5.09 -3.47 3.67
N THR A 84 -5.47 -3.38 2.39
CA THR A 84 -6.72 -2.78 1.90
C THR A 84 -7.52 -3.76 1.03
N GLY A 85 -8.79 -3.43 0.74
CA GLY A 85 -9.54 -4.05 -0.36
C GLY A 85 -8.98 -3.70 -1.74
N ASP A 86 -9.61 -4.23 -2.79
CA ASP A 86 -9.18 -4.11 -4.19
C ASP A 86 -9.42 -2.72 -4.80
N ALA A 87 -10.53 -2.07 -4.44
CA ALA A 87 -10.91 -0.78 -5.02
C ALA A 87 -9.92 0.36 -4.71
N PRO A 88 -9.48 0.58 -3.45
CA PRO A 88 -8.59 1.70 -3.13
C PRO A 88 -7.29 1.76 -3.96
N PRO A 89 -6.47 0.71 -4.08
CA PRO A 89 -5.23 0.79 -4.85
C PRO A 89 -5.50 0.97 -6.35
N ALA A 90 -6.63 0.50 -6.89
CA ALA A 90 -7.05 0.80 -8.26
C ALA A 90 -7.31 2.31 -8.46
N PHE A 91 -7.99 2.98 -7.52
CA PHE A 91 -8.19 4.44 -7.56
C PHE A 91 -6.87 5.20 -7.43
N ALA A 92 -5.97 4.79 -6.54
CA ALA A 92 -4.67 5.44 -6.40
C ALA A 92 -3.80 5.26 -7.64
N GLN A 93 -3.81 4.09 -8.28
CA GLN A 93 -3.13 3.88 -9.55
C GLN A 93 -3.71 4.71 -10.68
N ALA A 94 -5.04 4.89 -10.74
CA ALA A 94 -5.67 5.81 -11.69
C ALA A 94 -5.21 7.27 -11.47
N ALA A 95 -4.87 7.64 -10.23
CA ALA A 95 -4.23 8.89 -9.87
C ALA A 95 -2.68 8.86 -9.98
N GLN A 96 -2.12 7.86 -10.66
CA GLN A 96 -0.68 7.69 -10.92
C GLN A 96 0.20 7.46 -9.67
N ALA A 97 -0.38 6.94 -8.58
CA ALA A 97 0.41 6.53 -7.42
C ALA A 97 1.37 5.37 -7.76
N ASP A 98 2.61 5.48 -7.29
CA ASP A 98 3.62 4.44 -7.41
C ASP A 98 3.45 3.41 -6.29
N LEU A 99 2.72 2.33 -6.59
CA LEU A 99 2.36 1.30 -5.62
C LEU A 99 2.90 -0.06 -6.05
N VAL A 100 3.39 -0.82 -5.08
CA VAL A 100 3.75 -2.22 -5.23
C VAL A 100 2.69 -3.10 -4.57
N TYR A 101 2.09 -4.01 -5.35
CA TYR A 101 1.24 -5.06 -4.80
C TYR A 101 2.09 -6.20 -4.25
N LEU A 102 2.29 -6.20 -2.93
CA LEU A 102 3.17 -7.17 -2.27
C LEU A 102 2.51 -8.55 -2.09
N ALA A 103 1.21 -8.59 -1.81
CA ALA A 103 0.47 -9.82 -1.52
C ALA A 103 -1.03 -9.63 -1.80
N HIS A 104 -1.77 -10.74 -1.86
CA HIS A 104 -3.23 -10.72 -1.94
C HIS A 104 -3.85 -11.66 -0.90
N SER A 105 -5.05 -11.34 -0.41
CA SER A 105 -5.89 -12.27 0.36
C SER A 105 -6.99 -12.86 -0.52
N PRO A 106 -7.56 -14.04 -0.17
CA PRO A 106 -8.77 -14.55 -0.81
C PRO A 106 -9.96 -13.59 -0.60
N ALA A 107 -10.87 -13.55 -1.58
CA ALA A 107 -12.11 -12.79 -1.46
C ALA A 107 -13.01 -13.34 -0.35
N ASN A 108 -13.71 -12.45 0.35
CA ASN A 108 -14.71 -12.81 1.36
C ASN A 108 -16.05 -12.13 1.04
N PRO A 109 -16.78 -12.60 0.02
CA PRO A 109 -17.97 -11.90 -0.49
C PRO A 109 -19.11 -11.81 0.53
N LYS A 110 -19.09 -12.63 1.59
CA LYS A 110 -20.10 -12.59 2.66
C LYS A 110 -19.88 -11.43 3.64
N THR A 111 -18.72 -10.79 3.64
CA THR A 111 -18.43 -9.62 4.49
C THR A 111 -18.72 -8.29 3.80
N GLU A 112 -19.18 -8.32 2.56
CA GLU A 112 -19.55 -7.14 1.77
C GLU A 112 -21.04 -7.18 1.50
N ALA A 113 -21.74 -6.08 1.78
CA ALA A 113 -23.19 -6.03 1.61
C ALA A 113 -23.69 -4.61 1.34
N ILE A 114 -24.75 -4.51 0.55
CA ILE A 114 -25.58 -3.31 0.47
C ILE A 114 -26.62 -3.40 1.58
N VAL A 115 -26.53 -2.50 2.57
CA VAL A 115 -27.49 -2.43 3.66
C VAL A 115 -28.57 -1.40 3.34
N VAL A 116 -29.83 -1.80 3.45
CA VAL A 116 -30.99 -0.91 3.27
C VAL A 116 -31.74 -0.74 4.59
N PRO A 117 -32.37 0.42 4.84
CA PRO A 117 -33.27 0.57 5.99
C PRO A 117 -34.37 -0.49 5.98
N GLY A 118 -34.67 -1.08 7.14
CA GLY A 118 -35.60 -2.21 7.27
C GLY A 118 -37.06 -1.93 6.87
N LYS A 119 -37.42 -0.67 6.63
CA LYS A 119 -38.76 -0.23 6.19
C LYS A 119 -38.84 0.16 4.71
N LEU A 120 -37.87 -0.21 3.89
CA LEU A 120 -38.02 -0.04 2.44
C LEU A 120 -38.95 -1.12 1.89
N ASP A 121 -40.02 -0.69 1.22
CA ASP A 121 -40.73 -1.56 0.27
C ASP A 121 -39.87 -1.80 -0.99
N ASP A 122 -40.24 -2.81 -1.78
CA ASP A 122 -39.50 -3.22 -2.98
C ASP A 122 -39.39 -2.12 -4.06
N SER A 123 -40.36 -1.19 -4.08
CA SER A 123 -40.32 -0.03 -4.98
C SER A 123 -39.26 0.99 -4.53
N GLN A 124 -39.02 1.12 -3.23
CA GLN A 124 -38.00 2.04 -2.71
C GLN A 124 -36.59 1.47 -2.84
N ARG A 125 -36.45 0.14 -2.87
CA ARG A 125 -35.15 -0.56 -2.97
C ARG A 125 -34.50 -0.37 -4.34
N SER A 126 -35.30 -0.29 -5.38
CA SER A 126 -34.87 -0.27 -6.79
C SER A 126 -34.91 1.13 -7.42
N ARG A 127 -35.16 2.18 -6.63
CA ARG A 127 -35.28 3.56 -7.15
C ARG A 127 -33.94 4.08 -7.70
N PRO A 128 -33.86 4.41 -9.01
CA PRO A 128 -32.68 5.06 -9.56
C PRO A 128 -32.48 6.45 -8.95
N GLY A 129 -31.22 6.87 -8.83
CA GLY A 129 -30.86 8.20 -8.31
C GLY A 129 -30.87 8.34 -6.79
N LYS A 130 -31.04 7.25 -6.02
CA LYS A 130 -30.80 7.31 -4.57
C LYS A 130 -29.31 7.48 -4.29
N ALA A 131 -28.99 8.39 -3.38
CA ALA A 131 -27.65 8.50 -2.82
C ALA A 131 -27.33 7.21 -2.05
N SER A 132 -26.19 6.62 -2.37
CA SER A 132 -25.62 5.48 -1.65
C SER A 132 -24.34 5.95 -0.94
N ALA A 133 -24.13 5.47 0.28
CA ALA A 133 -22.86 5.60 0.98
C ALA A 133 -22.15 4.24 0.92
N TRP A 134 -20.82 4.27 0.83
CA TRP A 134 -19.95 3.09 0.77
C TRP A 134 -18.70 3.34 1.64
N GLY A 135 -18.09 2.26 2.12
CA GLY A 135 -16.90 2.29 2.98
C GLY A 135 -16.29 0.91 3.15
#